data_AF-A0A2N7XBC9-F1
#
_entry.id   AF-A0A2N7XBC9-F1
#
_cell.length_a   1.000
_cell.length_b   1.000
_cell.length_c   1.000
_cell.angle_alpha   90.00
_cell.angle_beta   90.00
_cell.angle_gamma   90.00
#
_symmetry.space_group_name_H-M   'P 1'
#
loop_
_entity.id
_entity.type
_entity.pdbx_description
1 polymer ?
#
loop_
_entity_poly.entity_id
_entity_poly.type
_entity_poly.pdbx_seq_one_letter_code
_entity_poly.pdbx_strand_id
1 'polypeptide(L)'
;METTKISIVVDGHKEQAQLQYDAAKMFIIFTMENGFRKKYESEDLYLCLAKIRHDFPDIKFLCKGSKLNVTPSRMCSQMSGGFVAYELTMGKSATFNDIVHIFNYEENDIAQTLEEQKEFYKTWLESLNTE
;
A
#
# COMPACT_ATOMS: atom_id res chain seq x y z
N MET A 1 -18.65 3.64 -0.05
CA MET A 1 -18.12 2.35 0.44
C MET A 1 -17.93 1.44 -0.76
N GLU A 2 -16.69 0.99 -0.94
CA GLU A 2 -16.24 0.19 -2.07
C GLU A 2 -15.70 -1.15 -1.57
N THR A 3 -15.53 -2.11 -2.48
CA THR A 3 -14.97 -3.42 -2.14
C THR A 3 -14.06 -3.88 -3.25
N THR A 4 -12.90 -4.42 -2.88
CA THR A 4 -11.96 -5.06 -3.80
C THR A 4 -11.41 -6.34 -3.18
N LYS A 5 -10.78 -7.17 -4.01
CA LYS A 5 -10.02 -8.34 -3.57
C LYS A 5 -8.56 -8.12 -3.89
N ILE A 6 -7.70 -8.55 -2.98
CA ILE A 6 -6.25 -8.59 -3.19
C ILE A 6 -5.75 -10.02 -3.00
N SER A 7 -4.69 -10.35 -3.72
CA SER A 7 -3.98 -11.60 -3.48
C SER A 7 -3.08 -11.45 -2.25
N ILE A 8 -3.09 -12.43 -1.37
CA ILE A 8 -2.16 -12.52 -0.24
C ILE A 8 -1.50 -13.89 -0.22
N VAL A 9 -0.33 -14.01 0.40
CA VAL A 9 0.35 -15.28 0.64
C VAL A 9 0.38 -15.51 2.15
N VAL A 10 -0.30 -16.58 2.59
CA VAL A 10 -0.39 -17.02 3.99
C VAL A 10 0.27 -18.39 4.07
N ASP A 11 1.28 -18.55 4.92
CA ASP A 11 2.04 -19.80 5.07
C ASP A 11 2.56 -20.40 3.74
N GLY A 12 2.94 -19.53 2.80
CA GLY A 12 3.40 -19.92 1.46
C GLY A 12 2.29 -20.26 0.45
N HIS A 13 1.02 -20.24 0.87
CA HIS A 13 -0.14 -20.48 0.02
C HIS A 13 -0.79 -19.16 -0.40
N LYS A 14 -1.08 -19.03 -1.69
CA LYS A 14 -1.76 -17.86 -2.23
C LYS A 14 -3.27 -17.98 -2.04
N GLU A 15 -3.89 -16.99 -1.41
CA GLU A 15 -5.34 -16.88 -1.22
C GLU A 15 -5.85 -15.47 -1.56
N GLN A 16 -7.17 -15.26 -1.57
CA GLN A 16 -7.77 -13.94 -1.79
C GLN A 16 -8.31 -13.35 -0.49
N ALA A 17 -7.87 -12.14 -0.15
CA ALA A 17 -8.49 -11.36 0.91
C ALA A 17 -9.40 -10.27 0.33
N GLN A 18 -10.48 -9.97 1.05
CA GLN A 18 -11.40 -8.90 0.70
C GLN A 18 -11.09 -7.63 1.51
N LEU A 19 -11.04 -6.50 0.82
CA LEU A 19 -10.94 -5.17 1.40
C LEU A 19 -12.25 -4.42 1.13
N GLN A 20 -13.02 -4.12 2.17
CA GLN A 20 -14.13 -3.17 2.08
C GLN A 20 -13.66 -1.83 2.65
N TYR A 21 -13.77 -0.75 1.90
CA TYR A 21 -13.15 0.51 2.31
C TYR A 21 -14.01 1.73 2.01
N ASP A 22 -13.71 2.82 2.70
CA ASP A 22 -14.32 4.12 2.48
C ASP A 22 -13.22 5.18 2.60
N ALA A 23 -12.79 5.75 1.48
CA ALA A 23 -11.71 6.72 1.44
C ALA A 23 -12.08 8.02 2.18
N ALA A 24 -13.35 8.42 2.15
CA ALA A 24 -13.83 9.63 2.84
C ALA A 24 -13.87 9.45 4.36
N LYS A 25 -14.15 8.22 4.83
CA LYS A 25 -14.16 7.86 6.26
C LYS A 25 -12.85 7.21 6.74
N MET A 26 -11.85 7.09 5.85
CA MET A 26 -10.50 6.62 6.13
C MET A 26 -10.43 5.29 6.87
N PHE A 27 -11.13 4.27 6.35
CA PHE A 27 -11.06 2.93 6.93
C PHE A 27 -11.02 1.81 5.89
N ILE A 28 -10.46 0.67 6.31
CA ILE A 28 -10.50 -0.61 5.60
C ILE A 28 -11.03 -1.69 6.55
N ILE A 29 -11.98 -2.49 6.11
CA ILE A 29 -12.37 -3.75 6.72
C ILE A 29 -11.67 -4.86 5.94
N PHE A 30 -10.71 -5.51 6.59
CA PHE A 30 -9.96 -6.64 6.06
C PHE A 30 -10.69 -7.94 6.42
N THR A 31 -10.92 -8.79 5.43
CA THR A 31 -11.54 -10.12 5.60
C THR A 31 -10.72 -11.19 4.89
N MET A 32 -10.37 -12.26 5.61
CA MET A 32 -9.64 -13.42 5.07
C MET A 32 -10.57 -14.62 4.84
N GLU A 33 -10.10 -15.63 4.10
CA GLU A 33 -10.90 -16.83 3.78
C GLU A 33 -11.23 -17.67 5.03
N ASN A 34 -10.35 -17.66 6.04
CA ASN A 34 -10.57 -18.32 7.33
C ASN A 34 -11.67 -17.67 8.21
N GLY A 35 -12.35 -16.63 7.71
CA GLY A 35 -13.40 -15.90 8.42
C GLY A 35 -12.91 -14.77 9.31
N PHE A 36 -11.58 -14.55 9.42
CA PHE A 36 -11.04 -13.38 10.11
C PHE A 36 -11.61 -12.11 9.48
N ARG A 37 -12.06 -11.18 10.32
CA ARG A 37 -12.58 -9.89 9.90
C ARG A 37 -12.27 -8.80 10.93
N LYS A 38 -11.59 -7.74 10.51
CA LYS A 38 -11.27 -6.59 11.39
C LYS A 38 -11.29 -5.27 10.63
N LYS A 39 -11.72 -4.20 11.30
CA LYS A 39 -11.70 -2.84 10.80
C LYS A 39 -10.41 -2.12 11.23
N TYR A 40 -9.83 -1.38 10.30
CA TYR A 40 -8.62 -0.57 10.46
C TYR A 40 -8.93 0.87 10.05
N GLU A 41 -8.54 1.82 10.87
CA GLU A 41 -8.73 3.26 10.65
C GLU A 41 -7.39 3.99 10.78
N SER A 42 -7.13 4.97 9.92
CA SER A 42 -5.90 5.78 9.93
C SER A 42 -6.12 7.09 9.18
N GLU A 43 -5.08 7.89 8.97
CA GLU A 43 -5.19 9.16 8.22
C GLU A 43 -5.54 8.98 6.73
N ASP A 44 -5.23 7.82 6.14
CA ASP A 44 -5.60 7.46 4.77
C ASP A 44 -5.64 5.93 4.57
N LEU A 45 -6.06 5.49 3.37
CA LEU A 45 -6.15 4.06 3.02
C LEU A 45 -4.79 3.38 2.94
N TYR A 46 -3.72 4.08 2.57
CA TYR A 46 -2.36 3.54 2.51
C TYR A 46 -1.86 3.17 3.91
N LEU A 47 -2.10 4.04 4.90
CA LEU A 47 -1.77 3.79 6.29
C LEU A 47 -2.72 2.77 6.94
N CYS A 48 -3.98 2.71 6.52
CA CYS A 48 -4.86 1.59 6.90
C CYS A 48 -4.27 0.25 6.44
N LEU A 49 -3.80 0.17 5.18
CA LEU A 49 -3.13 -1.02 4.65
C LEU A 49 -1.83 -1.34 5.39
N ALA A 50 -1.04 -0.32 5.74
CA ALA A 50 0.17 -0.50 6.54
C ALA A 50 -0.14 -1.07 7.93
N LYS A 51 -1.21 -0.63 8.60
CA LYS A 51 -1.66 -1.21 9.88
C LYS A 51 -2.11 -2.66 9.74
N ILE A 52 -2.80 -3.00 8.64
CA ILE A 52 -3.15 -4.41 8.37
C ILE A 52 -1.87 -5.24 8.24
N ARG A 53 -0.91 -4.80 7.43
CA ARG A 53 0.38 -5.49 7.24
C ARG A 53 1.16 -5.64 8.54
N HIS A 54 1.13 -4.64 9.41
CA HIS A 54 1.78 -4.69 10.72
C HIS A 54 1.17 -5.74 11.65
N ASP A 55 -0.16 -5.92 11.63
CA ASP A 55 -0.85 -6.96 12.40
C ASP A 55 -0.59 -8.37 11.84
N PHE A 56 -0.17 -8.48 10.58
CA PHE A 56 0.04 -9.73 9.85
C PHE A 56 1.42 -9.79 9.19
N PRO A 57 2.52 -9.75 9.96
CA PRO A 57 3.88 -9.69 9.41
C PRO A 57 4.27 -10.93 8.60
N ASP A 58 3.65 -12.08 8.88
CA ASP A 58 3.89 -13.34 8.17
C ASP A 58 3.12 -13.44 6.84
N ILE A 59 2.20 -12.51 6.57
CA ILE A 59 1.39 -12.48 5.35
C ILE A 59 2.04 -11.54 4.33
N LYS A 60 2.30 -12.03 3.11
CA LYS A 60 2.69 -11.15 2.00
C LYS A 60 1.45 -10.60 1.30
N PHE A 61 1.32 -9.29 1.29
CA PHE A 61 0.26 -8.60 0.56
C PHE A 61 0.74 -8.34 -0.86
N LEU A 62 0.09 -8.93 -1.87
CA LEU A 62 0.52 -8.84 -3.27
C LEU A 62 -0.22 -7.68 -3.97
N CYS A 63 0.11 -6.46 -3.57
CA CYS A 63 -0.49 -5.25 -4.13
C CYS A 63 0.50 -4.08 -4.21
N LYS A 64 0.22 -3.08 -5.06
CA LYS A 64 1.10 -1.91 -5.23
C LYS A 64 1.34 -1.15 -3.93
N GLY A 65 0.36 -1.07 -3.03
CA GLY A 65 0.49 -0.38 -1.75
C GLY A 65 1.50 -1.02 -0.79
N SER A 66 1.88 -2.27 -1.03
CA SER A 66 2.94 -2.97 -0.29
C SER A 66 4.27 -3.03 -1.04
N LYS A 67 4.37 -2.49 -2.27
CA LYS A 67 5.63 -2.42 -3.01
C LYS A 67 6.58 -1.41 -2.38
N LEU A 68 7.87 -1.75 -2.31
CA LEU A 68 8.94 -0.98 -1.69
C LEU A 68 9.02 0.46 -2.20
N ASN A 69 8.93 0.65 -3.52
CA ASN A 69 9.05 1.95 -4.16
C ASN A 69 7.70 2.64 -4.40
N VAL A 70 6.62 2.20 -3.75
CA VAL A 70 5.30 2.86 -3.86
C VAL A 70 4.99 3.59 -2.58
N THR A 71 4.77 4.91 -2.69
CA THR A 71 4.42 5.77 -1.54
C THR A 71 3.51 6.91 -2.01
N PRO A 72 2.44 7.24 -1.27
CA PRO A 72 1.60 8.39 -1.59
C PRO A 72 2.33 9.70 -1.27
N SER A 73 2.12 10.71 -2.11
CA SER A 73 2.45 12.09 -1.71
C SER A 73 1.43 12.60 -0.69
N ARG A 74 1.79 13.62 0.11
CA ARG A 74 0.82 14.31 0.99
C ARG A 74 -0.43 14.77 0.24
N MET A 75 -0.25 15.22 -1.01
CA MET A 75 -1.36 15.64 -1.86
C MET A 75 -2.24 14.46 -2.25
N CYS A 76 -1.66 13.31 -2.63
CA CYS A 76 -2.40 12.09 -2.94
C CYS A 76 -3.22 11.61 -1.74
N SER A 77 -2.63 11.60 -0.54
CA SER A 77 -3.32 11.23 0.70
C SER A 77 -4.54 12.12 0.94
N GLN A 78 -4.40 13.44 0.81
CA GLN A 78 -5.49 14.39 1.05
C GLN A 78 -6.58 14.36 -0.02
N MET A 79 -6.20 14.27 -1.31
CA MET A 79 -7.14 14.37 -2.43
C MET A 79 -7.86 13.07 -2.76
N SER A 80 -7.19 11.92 -2.56
CA SER A 80 -7.73 10.60 -2.93
C SER A 80 -8.05 9.71 -1.72
N GLY A 81 -7.88 10.22 -0.50
CA GLY A 81 -7.94 9.40 0.72
C GLY A 81 -6.86 8.32 0.74
N GLY A 82 -5.72 8.53 0.05
CA GLY A 82 -4.61 7.58 -0.07
C GLY A 82 -4.86 6.42 -1.01
N PHE A 83 -5.89 6.48 -1.87
CA PHE A 83 -6.20 5.40 -2.82
C PHE A 83 -5.18 5.27 -3.97
N VAL A 84 -4.50 6.38 -4.30
CA VAL A 84 -3.44 6.42 -5.31
C VAL A 84 -2.10 6.81 -4.68
N ALA A 85 -1.02 6.30 -5.26
CA ALA A 85 0.35 6.55 -4.85
C ALA A 85 1.26 6.67 -6.08
N TYR A 86 2.50 7.14 -5.89
CA TYR A 86 3.50 7.14 -6.96
C TYR A 86 4.39 5.90 -6.85
N GLU A 87 4.67 5.28 -7.98
CA GLU A 87 5.73 4.28 -8.13
C GLU A 87 7.05 4.98 -8.51
N LEU A 88 7.99 4.98 -7.58
CA LEU A 88 9.19 5.82 -7.64
C LEU A 88 10.33 5.12 -8.35
N THR A 89 11.10 5.88 -9.11
CA THR A 89 12.32 5.40 -9.79
C THR A 89 13.51 6.25 -9.36
N MET A 90 14.60 5.61 -8.93
CA MET A 90 15.82 6.31 -8.49
C MET A 90 16.35 7.25 -9.58
N GLY A 91 16.76 8.46 -9.19
CA GLY A 91 17.26 9.49 -10.10
C GLY A 91 16.20 10.12 -11.00
N LYS A 92 14.92 9.75 -10.88
CA LYS A 92 13.82 10.28 -11.70
C LYS A 92 12.73 10.91 -10.82
N SER A 93 12.41 12.17 -11.10
CA SER A 93 11.27 12.85 -10.48
C SER A 93 9.95 12.17 -10.86
N ALA A 94 9.07 11.98 -9.88
CA ALA A 94 7.77 11.36 -10.10
C ALA A 94 6.83 12.28 -10.89
N THR A 95 6.06 11.70 -11.80
CA THR A 95 5.11 12.39 -12.68
C THR A 95 3.74 11.74 -12.60
N PHE A 96 2.72 12.35 -13.21
CA PHE A 96 1.38 11.77 -13.28
C PHE A 96 1.34 10.38 -13.95
N ASN A 97 2.31 10.06 -14.82
CA ASN A 97 2.41 8.74 -15.45
C ASN A 97 2.87 7.64 -14.48
N ASP A 98 3.43 8.02 -13.34
CA ASP A 98 3.93 7.10 -12.34
C ASP A 98 2.87 6.83 -11.24
N ILE A 99 1.63 7.32 -11.41
CA ILE A 99 0.52 7.10 -10.47
C ILE A 99 -0.02 5.67 -10.60
N VAL A 100 -0.15 4.98 -9.47
CA VAL A 100 -0.71 3.63 -9.35
C VAL A 100 -1.81 3.58 -8.29
N HIS A 101 -2.74 2.62 -8.43
CA HIS A 101 -3.73 2.32 -7.40
C HIS A 101 -3.16 1.33 -6.39
N ILE A 102 -3.29 1.61 -5.10
CA ILE A 102 -2.60 0.84 -4.04
C ILE A 102 -3.07 -0.62 -3.94
N PHE A 103 -4.26 -0.96 -4.44
CA PHE A 103 -4.78 -2.33 -4.42
C PHE A 103 -4.55 -3.10 -5.73
N ASN A 104 -3.95 -2.49 -6.74
CA ASN A 104 -3.57 -3.21 -7.96
C ASN A 104 -2.56 -4.32 -7.63
N TYR A 105 -2.66 -5.44 -8.34
CA TYR A 105 -1.76 -6.57 -8.15
C TYR A 105 -0.29 -6.19 -8.36
N GLU A 106 0.57 -6.68 -7.48
CA GLU A 106 2.03 -6.62 -7.58
C GLU A 106 2.62 -7.71 -6.69
N GLU A 107 3.72 -8.33 -7.12
CA GLU A 107 4.40 -9.37 -6.35
C GLU A 107 5.91 -9.14 -6.25
N ASN A 108 6.44 -8.19 -7.01
CA ASN A 108 7.86 -7.85 -7.03
C ASN A 108 8.16 -6.78 -5.98
N ASP A 109 9.31 -6.91 -5.32
CA ASP A 109 9.84 -5.94 -4.36
C ASP A 109 8.81 -5.53 -3.29
N ILE A 110 8.05 -6.50 -2.78
CA ILE A 110 7.10 -6.27 -1.69
C ILE A 110 7.86 -5.99 -0.40
N ALA A 111 7.64 -4.80 0.17
CA ALA A 111 8.15 -4.43 1.47
C ALA A 111 7.45 -5.22 2.58
N GLN A 112 8.20 -5.63 3.59
CA GLN A 112 7.67 -6.25 4.81
C GLN A 112 7.04 -5.18 5.72
N THR A 113 7.67 -4.01 5.80
CA THR A 113 7.26 -2.95 6.74
C THR A 113 6.97 -1.63 6.04
N LEU A 114 6.33 -0.71 6.77
CA LEU A 114 6.14 0.66 6.30
C LEU A 114 7.47 1.43 6.37
N GLU A 115 8.34 1.08 7.31
CA GLU A 115 9.65 1.68 7.53
C GLU A 115 10.56 1.48 6.33
N GLU A 116 10.56 0.30 5.71
CA GLU A 116 11.28 0.03 4.45
C GLU A 116 10.83 0.97 3.32
N GLN A 117 9.52 1.19 3.17
CA GLN A 117 9.00 2.12 2.15
C GLN A 117 9.42 3.57 2.45
N LYS A 118 9.46 3.97 3.72
CA LYS A 118 9.94 5.30 4.15
C LYS A 118 11.44 5.48 3.89
N GLU A 119 12.25 4.47 4.15
CA GLU A 119 13.69 4.49 3.84
C GLU A 119 13.92 4.60 2.34
N PHE A 120 13.23 3.79 1.53
CA PHE A 120 13.30 3.90 0.08
C PHE A 120 12.93 5.30 -0.41
N TYR A 121 11.85 5.87 0.11
CA TYR A 121 11.41 7.23 -0.23
C TYR A 121 12.49 8.27 0.10
N LYS A 122 13.16 8.15 1.24
CA LYS A 122 14.27 9.03 1.64
C LYS A 122 15.44 8.92 0.65
N THR A 123 15.89 7.71 0.34
CA THR A 123 16.96 7.48 -0.64
C THR A 123 16.58 7.98 -2.04
N TRP A 124 15.31 7.84 -2.43
CA TRP A 124 14.80 8.40 -3.67
C TRP A 124 14.92 9.93 -3.69
N LEU A 125 14.50 10.62 -2.62
CA LEU A 125 14.67 12.08 -2.52
C LEU A 125 16.15 12.51 -2.62
N GLU A 126 17.06 11.78 -1.99
CA GLU A 126 18.50 12.03 -2.08
C GLU A 126 19.00 11.87 -3.53
N SER A 127 18.52 10.84 -4.24
CA SER A 127 18.91 10.58 -5.63
C SER A 127 18.50 11.69 -6.62
N LEU A 128 17.49 12.51 -6.30
CA LEU A 128 17.05 13.62 -7.13
C LEU A 128 17.94 14.86 -7.02
N ASN A 129 18.71 14.96 -5.94
CA ASN A 129 19.59 16.10 -5.65
C ASN A 129 21.02 15.90 -6.18
N THR A 130 21.26 14.83 -6.94
CA THR A 130 22.55 14.56 -7.57
C THR A 130 22.58 15.31 -8.90
N GLU A 131 23.21 16.49 -8.90
CA GLU A 131 23.60 17.23 -10.12
C GLU A 131 24.73 16.54 -10.89
#